data_AF-A0A6N7V3I5-F1
#
_entry.id   AF-A0A6N7V3I5-F1
#
_cell.length_a   1.000
_cell.length_b   1.000
_cell.length_c   1.000
_cell.angle_alpha   90.00
_cell.angle_beta   90.00
_cell.angle_gamma   90.00
#
_symmetry.space_group_name_H-M   'P 1'
#
loop_
_entity.id
_entity.type
_entity.pdbx_description
1 polymer ?
#
loop_
_entity_poly.entity_id
_entity_poly.type
_entity_poly.pdbx_seq_one_letter_code
_entity_poly.pdbx_strand_id
1 'polypeptide(L)'
;MKQNITSFHRFPEVDEKEADRLLEQKIRKNQKKIIVLDDDPTGVQTVHDISVYTGWDEESIRSGFEEDRPLFYILTNSRGFTREETEKAHREISRTIGKVAKELKKEYLLISRSDSTLRGHYPLETEILREEYEKIWGKQIDGEILCPFFLEGGRFTMDNVHYVRYGEELIPANETEFAKDKTFGYEAATMPLYVEEKTAGAYRAEDVVCISLEDIRGFQVEKIKKQLLGVNRFRKVIVNAISYADVKVFCIALYQAMEEGKLFLFRSAAALVKVMGGISSQPLLERKDMVTRETGCGGVIVVGSHTEKTTRQLAALRELDGIGFIELNAGLVKEEAEFAREVERCLKEEEELLKQGKTVCCYTTRSLITADTGNKEDELRLSVRISDAVQSLVGKLSVTPAFVIAKGGITSSDVGTKALAVKKANVLGQIRPGIPVWQTGEESRFPGTPYVIFPGNVGEDTTLREAAQILMGM
;
A
#
# COMPACT_ATOMS: atom_id res chain seq x y z
N MET A 1 21.92 6.19 -14.60
CA MET A 1 23.17 5.54 -14.13
C MET A 1 22.86 4.71 -12.91
N LYS A 2 23.08 3.39 -12.99
CA LYS A 2 22.95 2.48 -11.85
C LYS A 2 23.92 2.89 -10.74
N GLN A 3 23.48 2.73 -9.50
CA GLN A 3 24.26 3.01 -8.30
C GLN A 3 24.42 1.72 -7.49
N ASN A 4 25.28 1.73 -6.48
CA ASN A 4 25.37 0.66 -5.49
C ASN A 4 24.90 1.20 -4.13
N ILE A 5 24.40 0.33 -3.25
CA ILE A 5 24.02 0.74 -1.89
C ILE A 5 25.16 1.42 -1.11
N THR A 6 26.42 1.11 -1.42
CA THR A 6 27.60 1.79 -0.83
C THR A 6 27.67 3.28 -1.19
N SER A 7 26.99 3.73 -2.25
CA SER A 7 26.89 5.16 -2.60
C SER A 7 26.25 5.98 -1.47
N PHE A 8 25.55 5.34 -0.52
CA PHE A 8 25.00 6.00 0.67
C PHE A 8 26.08 6.52 1.62
N HIS A 9 27.28 5.92 1.62
CA HIS A 9 28.38 6.31 2.53
C HIS A 9 28.95 7.70 2.26
N ARG A 10 28.62 8.33 1.12
CA ARG A 10 29.04 9.71 0.83
C ARG A 10 28.27 10.75 1.66
N PHE A 11 27.14 10.36 2.25
CA PHE A 11 26.34 11.23 3.09
C PHE A 11 26.66 11.02 4.57
N PRO A 12 26.65 12.08 5.39
CA PRO A 12 26.84 11.94 6.82
C PRO A 12 25.72 11.11 7.46
N GLU A 13 26.02 10.48 8.60
CA GLU A 13 24.99 9.87 9.43
C GLU A 13 24.13 10.94 10.10
N VAL A 14 22.87 10.60 10.34
CA VAL A 14 21.92 11.46 11.06
C VAL A 14 21.90 11.07 12.52
N ASP A 15 21.91 12.04 13.43
CA ASP A 15 21.59 11.78 14.84
C ASP A 15 20.10 11.41 14.97
N GLU A 16 19.83 10.11 14.88
CA GLU A 16 18.47 9.59 14.90
C GLU A 16 17.77 9.82 16.23
N LYS A 17 18.51 9.82 17.35
CA LYS A 17 17.93 10.07 18.68
C LYS A 17 17.43 11.50 18.81
N GLU A 18 18.21 12.45 18.32
CA GLU A 18 17.80 13.85 18.30
C GLU A 18 16.63 14.09 17.33
N ALA A 19 16.67 13.44 16.14
CA ALA A 19 15.55 13.49 15.20
C ALA A 19 14.26 12.95 15.81
N ASP A 20 14.31 11.82 16.52
CA ASP A 20 13.17 11.24 17.22
C ASP A 20 12.62 12.18 18.30
N ARG A 21 13.50 12.70 19.15
CA ARG A 21 13.12 13.62 20.23
C ARG A 21 12.40 14.86 19.70
N LEU A 22 12.94 15.49 18.66
CA LEU A 22 12.35 16.69 18.07
C LEU A 22 11.05 16.39 17.32
N LEU A 23 10.99 15.28 16.58
CA LEU A 23 9.80 14.89 15.85
C LEU A 23 8.64 14.54 16.78
N GLU A 24 8.88 13.80 17.86
CA GLU A 24 7.85 13.49 18.87
C GLU A 24 7.22 14.76 19.45
N GLN A 25 8.03 15.80 19.70
CA GLN A 25 7.52 17.08 20.19
C GLN A 25 6.59 17.76 19.18
N LYS A 26 6.87 17.62 17.88
CA LYS A 26 6.01 18.15 16.81
C LYS A 26 4.73 17.34 16.65
N ILE A 27 4.81 16.01 16.67
CA ILE A 27 3.66 15.13 16.55
C ILE A 27 2.69 15.32 17.72
N ARG A 28 3.19 15.43 18.96
CA ARG A 28 2.33 15.69 20.15
C ARG A 28 1.58 17.02 20.07
N LYS A 29 2.10 18.01 19.35
CA LYS A 29 1.44 19.30 19.13
C LYS A 29 0.45 19.28 17.97
N ASN A 30 0.57 18.33 17.04
CA ASN A 30 -0.33 18.20 15.91
C ASN A 30 -1.72 17.73 16.37
N GLN A 31 -2.72 18.58 16.21
CA GLN A 31 -4.12 18.28 16.52
C GLN A 31 -4.91 17.80 15.30
N LYS A 32 -4.28 17.76 14.11
CA LYS A 32 -4.95 17.36 12.86
C LYS A 32 -5.01 15.84 12.76
N LYS A 33 -6.18 15.31 12.41
CA LYS A 33 -6.37 13.90 12.07
C LYS A 33 -5.72 13.62 10.70
N ILE A 34 -4.85 12.62 10.60
CA ILE A 34 -4.27 12.22 9.31
C ILE A 34 -5.17 11.14 8.70
N ILE A 35 -5.59 11.35 7.46
CA ILE A 35 -6.42 10.40 6.72
C ILE A 35 -5.61 9.94 5.51
N VAL A 36 -5.35 8.65 5.45
CA VAL A 36 -4.54 8.04 4.40
C VAL A 36 -5.46 7.40 3.39
N LEU A 37 -5.43 7.85 2.14
CA LEU A 37 -6.15 7.24 1.04
C LEU A 37 -5.16 6.31 0.32
N ASP A 38 -5.40 5.00 0.42
CA ASP A 38 -4.49 3.98 -0.10
C ASP A 38 -5.03 3.39 -1.39
N ASP A 39 -4.27 3.52 -2.48
CA ASP A 39 -4.68 3.09 -3.82
C ASP A 39 -4.64 1.57 -4.04
N ASP A 40 -4.14 0.80 -3.05
CA ASP A 40 -3.96 -0.65 -3.05
C ASP A 40 -3.95 -1.19 -1.60
N PRO A 41 -4.59 -2.33 -1.29
CA PRO A 41 -4.64 -2.92 0.07
C PRO A 41 -3.27 -3.18 0.71
N THR A 42 -2.21 -3.25 -0.08
CA THR A 42 -0.86 -3.51 0.40
C THR A 42 -0.20 -2.33 1.12
N GLY A 43 -0.78 -1.13 1.16
CA GLY A 43 -0.04 0.07 1.59
C GLY A 43 0.15 0.32 3.07
N VAL A 44 -0.43 -0.52 3.92
CA VAL A 44 -0.23 -0.50 5.38
C VAL A 44 1.06 -1.19 5.84
N GLN A 45 2.02 -1.37 4.94
CA GLN A 45 3.26 -2.13 5.11
C GLN A 45 4.13 -1.74 6.30
N THR A 46 4.08 -0.49 6.75
CA THR A 46 5.04 0.07 7.70
C THR A 46 4.39 0.48 9.03
N VAL A 47 3.08 0.23 9.16
CA VAL A 47 2.26 0.69 10.29
C VAL A 47 1.70 -0.49 11.11
N HIS A 48 1.29 -0.22 12.33
CA HIS A 48 0.62 -1.16 13.23
C HIS A 48 -0.32 -0.41 14.17
N ASP A 49 -1.32 -1.12 14.72
CA ASP A 49 -2.38 -0.58 15.58
C ASP A 49 -3.16 0.59 14.96
N ILE A 50 -3.39 0.48 13.65
CA ILE A 50 -4.12 1.46 12.85
C ILE A 50 -5.33 0.80 12.21
N SER A 51 -6.45 1.53 12.17
CA SER A 51 -7.65 1.08 11.48
C SER A 51 -7.54 1.29 9.97
N VAL A 52 -7.97 0.29 9.21
CA VAL A 52 -8.22 0.36 7.77
C VAL A 52 -9.70 0.21 7.52
N TYR A 53 -10.28 1.20 6.86
CA TYR A 53 -11.65 1.18 6.38
C TYR A 53 -11.66 0.84 4.89
N THR A 54 -12.50 -0.09 4.47
CA THR A 54 -12.65 -0.46 3.05
C THR A 54 -13.81 0.27 2.37
N GLY A 55 -14.53 1.09 3.11
CA GLY A 55 -15.59 1.98 2.65
C GLY A 55 -15.36 3.42 3.10
N TRP A 56 -16.04 4.36 2.43
CA TRP A 56 -15.97 5.80 2.69
C TRP A 56 -17.37 6.41 2.87
N ASP A 57 -18.31 5.61 3.37
CA ASP A 57 -19.57 6.14 3.87
C ASP A 57 -19.32 7.02 5.12
N GLU A 58 -20.34 7.80 5.47
CA GLU A 58 -20.24 8.77 6.56
C GLU A 58 -19.95 8.13 7.93
N GLU A 59 -20.49 6.94 8.18
CA GLU A 59 -20.31 6.21 9.44
C GLU A 59 -18.86 5.71 9.58
N SER A 60 -18.31 5.14 8.51
CA SER A 60 -16.92 4.69 8.44
C SER A 60 -15.94 5.85 8.67
N ILE A 61 -16.15 6.98 7.98
CA ILE A 61 -15.28 8.16 8.12
C ILE A 61 -15.43 8.79 9.51
N ARG A 62 -16.66 8.90 10.04
CA ARG A 62 -16.90 9.40 11.41
C ARG A 62 -16.18 8.55 12.44
N SER A 63 -16.29 7.24 12.33
CA SER A 63 -15.59 6.30 13.21
C SER A 63 -14.08 6.53 13.21
N GLY A 64 -13.46 6.70 12.03
CA GLY A 64 -12.02 7.00 11.93
C GLY A 64 -11.63 8.35 12.56
N PHE A 65 -12.47 9.38 12.42
CA PHE A 65 -12.23 10.66 13.09
C PHE A 65 -12.34 10.59 14.61
N GLU A 66 -13.22 9.75 15.14
CA GLU A 66 -13.49 9.58 16.57
C GLU A 66 -12.44 8.73 17.28
N GLU A 67 -11.67 7.91 16.56
CA GLU A 67 -10.56 7.16 17.14
C GLU A 67 -9.53 8.06 17.85
N ASP A 68 -8.95 7.58 18.94
CA ASP A 68 -7.85 8.27 19.65
C ASP A 68 -6.55 8.27 18.83
N ARG A 69 -6.41 7.32 17.90
CA ARG A 69 -5.23 7.20 17.03
C ARG A 69 -5.08 8.45 16.14
N PRO A 70 -3.85 8.91 15.88
CA PRO A 70 -3.61 10.13 15.10
C PRO A 70 -4.00 9.98 13.63
N LEU A 71 -4.11 8.73 13.14
CA LEU A 71 -4.42 8.44 11.75
C LEU A 71 -5.25 7.18 11.56
N PHE A 72 -5.94 7.12 10.42
CA PHE A 72 -6.60 5.92 9.90
C PHE A 72 -6.49 5.87 8.38
N TYR A 73 -6.67 4.68 7.82
CA TYR A 73 -6.62 4.43 6.39
C TYR A 73 -8.03 4.26 5.81
N ILE A 74 -8.22 4.75 4.60
CA ILE A 74 -9.32 4.39 3.71
C ILE A 74 -8.70 3.71 2.51
N LEU A 75 -8.99 2.41 2.34
CA LEU A 75 -8.62 1.67 1.14
C LEU A 75 -9.53 2.11 0.00
N THR A 76 -8.98 2.88 -0.93
CA THR A 76 -9.71 3.28 -2.15
C THR A 76 -9.64 2.19 -3.21
N ASN A 77 -8.53 1.44 -3.24
CA ASN A 77 -8.19 0.49 -4.30
C ASN A 77 -8.24 1.11 -5.71
N SER A 78 -8.01 2.43 -5.80
CA SER A 78 -8.15 3.20 -7.04
C SER A 78 -7.18 2.80 -8.13
N ARG A 79 -6.08 2.10 -7.81
CA ARG A 79 -5.17 1.59 -8.85
C ARG A 79 -5.84 0.59 -9.79
N GLY A 80 -6.88 -0.11 -9.31
CA GLY A 80 -7.71 -1.00 -10.13
C GLY A 80 -8.86 -0.31 -10.87
N PHE A 81 -9.07 0.99 -10.65
CA PHE A 81 -10.18 1.75 -11.24
C PHE A 81 -9.82 2.37 -12.58
N THR A 82 -10.83 2.67 -13.38
CA THR A 82 -10.71 3.60 -14.50
C THR A 82 -10.45 5.03 -14.02
N ARG A 83 -10.16 5.93 -14.95
CA ARG A 83 -9.98 7.35 -14.66
C ARG A 83 -11.28 7.96 -14.08
N GLU A 84 -12.42 7.63 -14.69
CA GLU A 84 -13.74 8.12 -14.32
C GLU A 84 -14.18 7.60 -12.95
N GLU A 85 -13.93 6.31 -12.68
CA GLU A 85 -14.20 5.69 -11.37
C GLU A 85 -13.33 6.32 -10.27
N THR A 86 -12.04 6.54 -10.56
CA THR A 86 -11.11 7.22 -9.65
C THR A 86 -11.60 8.63 -9.34
N GLU A 87 -12.04 9.38 -10.35
CA GLU A 87 -12.56 10.72 -10.16
C GLU A 87 -13.81 10.74 -9.28
N LYS A 88 -14.78 9.89 -9.58
CA LYS A 88 -16.01 9.77 -8.80
C LYS A 88 -15.72 9.43 -7.34
N ALA A 89 -14.91 8.40 -7.10
CA ALA A 89 -14.57 7.94 -5.76
C ALA A 89 -13.83 9.02 -4.96
N HIS A 90 -12.81 9.66 -5.52
CA HIS A 90 -12.03 10.68 -4.80
C HIS A 90 -12.84 11.95 -4.49
N ARG A 91 -13.75 12.35 -5.38
CA ARG A 91 -14.68 13.46 -5.09
C ARG A 91 -15.65 13.10 -3.97
N GLU A 92 -16.20 11.89 -3.99
CA GLU A 92 -17.09 11.40 -2.93
C GLU A 92 -16.36 11.33 -1.57
N ILE A 93 -15.21 10.67 -1.52
CA ILE A 93 -14.35 10.57 -0.33
C ILE A 93 -14.06 11.97 0.24
N SER A 94 -13.60 12.91 -0.61
CA SER A 94 -13.25 14.27 -0.17
C SER A 94 -14.44 15.01 0.43
N ARG A 95 -15.62 14.87 -0.18
CA ARG A 95 -16.85 15.51 0.30
C ARG A 95 -17.32 14.91 1.61
N THR A 96 -17.28 13.58 1.75
CA THR A 96 -17.68 12.91 2.99
C THR A 96 -16.71 13.25 4.12
N ILE A 97 -15.39 13.23 3.87
CA ILE A 97 -14.38 13.70 4.83
C ILE A 97 -14.65 15.14 5.24
N GLY A 98 -14.84 16.05 4.29
CA GLY A 98 -15.09 17.46 4.60
C GLY A 98 -16.38 17.70 5.38
N LYS A 99 -17.43 16.94 5.08
CA LYS A 99 -18.71 16.97 5.83
C LYS A 99 -18.48 16.54 7.29
N VAL A 100 -17.94 15.34 7.50
CA VAL A 100 -17.69 14.80 8.85
C VAL A 100 -16.74 15.69 9.64
N ALA A 101 -15.67 16.18 9.01
CA ALA A 101 -14.71 17.10 9.63
C ALA A 101 -15.38 18.39 10.15
N LYS A 102 -16.30 18.98 9.37
CA LYS A 102 -17.05 20.19 9.77
C LYS A 102 -17.96 19.91 10.97
N GLU A 103 -18.65 18.78 10.97
CA GLU A 103 -19.57 18.40 12.05
C GLU A 103 -18.83 18.11 13.35
N LEU A 104 -17.69 17.41 13.27
CA LEU A 104 -16.83 17.11 14.41
C LEU A 104 -15.91 18.27 14.80
N LYS A 105 -15.87 19.34 14.01
CA LYS A 105 -14.96 20.49 14.17
C LYS A 105 -13.49 20.07 14.29
N LYS A 106 -13.08 19.07 13.51
CA LYS A 106 -11.70 18.56 13.48
C LYS A 106 -11.01 18.96 12.19
N GLU A 107 -9.79 19.48 12.31
CA GLU A 107 -8.90 19.66 11.16
C GLU A 107 -8.27 18.32 10.74
N TYR A 108 -7.89 18.21 9.48
CA TYR A 108 -7.30 17.00 8.94
C TYR A 108 -6.19 17.27 7.93
N LEU A 109 -5.39 16.24 7.68
CA LEU A 109 -4.41 16.14 6.60
C LEU A 109 -4.78 14.95 5.72
N LEU A 110 -4.63 15.09 4.41
CA LEU A 110 -4.84 14.00 3.45
C LEU A 110 -3.50 13.50 2.91
N ILE A 111 -3.24 12.21 3.04
CA ILE A 111 -2.12 11.56 2.38
C ILE A 111 -2.68 10.64 1.29
N SER A 112 -2.41 10.96 0.02
CA SER A 112 -2.60 10.04 -1.09
C SER A 112 -1.41 9.07 -1.11
N ARG A 113 -1.61 7.89 -0.53
CA ARG A 113 -0.59 6.85 -0.51
C ARG A 113 -0.72 6.01 -1.77
N SER A 114 0.42 5.76 -2.41
CA SER A 114 0.47 5.03 -3.67
C SER A 114 1.71 4.13 -3.76
N ASP A 115 1.88 3.50 -4.91
CA ASP A 115 2.97 2.59 -5.16
C ASP A 115 4.32 3.29 -5.02
N SER A 116 5.22 2.66 -4.26
CA SER A 116 6.61 3.10 -4.15
C SER A 116 7.31 3.16 -5.50
N THR A 117 6.87 2.40 -6.51
CA THR A 117 7.43 2.47 -7.88
C THR A 117 6.71 3.44 -8.82
N LEU A 118 5.97 4.41 -8.26
CA LEU A 118 5.37 5.57 -8.94
C LEU A 118 4.18 5.25 -9.87
N ARG A 119 3.60 4.04 -9.76
CA ARG A 119 2.40 3.66 -10.50
C ARG A 119 1.14 4.06 -9.74
N GLY A 120 0.14 4.52 -10.48
CA GLY A 120 -1.15 4.95 -9.95
C GLY A 120 -1.67 6.14 -10.75
N HIS A 121 -2.85 6.64 -10.39
CA HIS A 121 -3.53 7.73 -11.09
C HIS A 121 -2.95 9.11 -10.74
N TYR A 122 -1.62 9.22 -10.55
CA TYR A 122 -0.97 10.51 -10.40
C TYR A 122 -0.95 11.27 -11.75
N PRO A 123 -1.28 12.58 -11.77
CA PRO A 123 -1.64 13.47 -10.66
C PRO A 123 -3.14 13.60 -10.38
N LEU A 124 -4.00 12.85 -11.08
CA LEU A 124 -5.46 12.97 -10.99
C LEU A 124 -5.97 12.91 -9.54
N GLU A 125 -5.50 11.91 -8.78
CA GLU A 125 -5.96 11.69 -7.40
C GLU A 125 -5.72 12.94 -6.55
N THR A 126 -4.49 13.46 -6.56
CA THR A 126 -4.11 14.59 -5.72
C THR A 126 -4.67 15.93 -6.20
N GLU A 127 -4.84 16.13 -7.50
CA GLU A 127 -5.53 17.32 -8.03
C GLU A 127 -7.00 17.36 -7.59
N ILE A 128 -7.72 16.22 -7.61
CA ILE A 128 -9.10 16.16 -7.13
C ILE A 128 -9.18 16.44 -5.64
N LEU A 129 -8.29 15.84 -4.84
CA LEU A 129 -8.26 16.08 -3.40
C LEU A 129 -8.00 17.57 -3.10
N ARG A 130 -7.11 18.22 -3.85
CA ARG A 130 -6.90 19.67 -3.76
C ARG A 130 -8.17 20.43 -4.11
N GLU A 131 -8.73 20.21 -5.29
CA GLU A 131 -9.91 20.94 -5.76
C GLU A 131 -11.07 20.86 -4.77
N GLU A 132 -11.37 19.67 -4.26
CA GLU A 132 -12.46 19.50 -3.31
C GLU A 132 -12.12 20.12 -1.94
N TYR A 133 -10.89 19.98 -1.45
CA TYR A 133 -10.47 20.65 -0.22
C TYR A 133 -10.62 22.18 -0.32
N GLU A 134 -10.15 22.77 -1.41
CA GLU A 134 -10.23 24.20 -1.68
C GLU A 134 -11.68 24.68 -1.78
N LYS A 135 -12.57 23.91 -2.44
CA LYS A 135 -14.01 24.20 -2.50
C LYS A 135 -14.67 24.12 -1.11
N ILE A 136 -14.31 23.14 -0.29
CA ILE A 136 -14.94 22.89 1.01
C ILE A 136 -14.53 23.95 2.04
N TRP A 137 -13.27 24.37 2.03
CA TRP A 137 -12.67 25.21 3.08
C TRP A 137 -12.37 26.65 2.65
N GLY A 138 -12.37 26.95 1.34
CA GLY A 138 -12.00 28.26 0.82
C GLY A 138 -10.53 28.61 1.06
N LYS A 139 -9.67 27.62 1.34
CA LYS A 139 -8.23 27.79 1.58
C LYS A 139 -7.45 27.06 0.49
N GLN A 140 -6.47 27.73 -0.11
CA GLN A 140 -5.60 27.13 -1.12
C GLN A 140 -4.59 26.17 -0.50
N ILE A 141 -4.29 25.07 -1.19
CA ILE A 141 -3.18 24.20 -0.82
C ILE A 141 -1.89 24.79 -1.40
N ASP A 142 -0.91 25.08 -0.53
CA ASP A 142 0.34 25.72 -0.92
C ASP A 142 1.20 24.80 -1.81
N GLY A 143 1.26 23.50 -1.49
CA GLY A 143 2.14 22.56 -2.17
C GLY A 143 1.72 21.10 -2.09
N GLU A 144 2.33 20.30 -2.95
CA GLU A 144 2.24 18.84 -2.93
C GLU A 144 3.61 18.23 -2.63
N ILE A 145 3.70 17.41 -1.59
CA ILE A 145 4.92 16.73 -1.18
C ILE A 145 4.93 15.31 -1.73
N LEU A 146 5.95 14.98 -2.53
CA LEU A 146 6.20 13.65 -3.08
C LEU A 146 7.31 12.96 -2.29
N CYS A 147 6.97 11.84 -1.65
CA CYS A 147 7.92 11.02 -0.90
C CYS A 147 7.70 9.53 -1.23
N PRO A 148 8.27 9.01 -2.33
CA PRO A 148 8.11 7.61 -2.74
C PRO A 148 9.01 6.64 -1.95
N PHE A 149 9.73 7.11 -0.92
CA PHE A 149 10.65 6.31 -0.12
C PHE A 149 9.94 5.17 0.61
N PHE A 150 10.50 3.96 0.50
CA PHE A 150 10.02 2.77 1.20
C PHE A 150 11.17 1.80 1.46
N LEU A 151 11.66 1.80 2.70
CA LEU A 151 12.88 1.09 3.10
C LEU A 151 12.75 -0.42 2.94
N GLU A 152 11.65 -1.00 3.43
CA GLU A 152 11.40 -2.45 3.41
C GLU A 152 11.20 -2.96 1.98
N GLY A 153 10.74 -2.09 1.08
CA GLY A 153 10.72 -2.36 -0.36
C GLY A 153 12.05 -2.06 -1.06
N GLY A 154 13.06 -1.48 -0.42
CA GLY A 154 14.29 -1.05 -1.09
C GLY A 154 14.06 0.05 -2.14
N ARG A 155 13.17 1.00 -1.84
CA ARG A 155 12.88 2.17 -2.68
C ARG A 155 13.47 3.43 -2.07
N PHE A 156 14.34 4.09 -2.82
CA PHE A 156 15.19 5.17 -2.34
C PHE A 156 15.13 6.36 -3.28
N THR A 157 15.24 7.58 -2.78
CA THR A 157 15.36 8.78 -3.62
C THR A 157 16.63 9.52 -3.25
N MET A 158 17.53 9.66 -4.22
CA MET A 158 18.86 10.24 -4.04
C MET A 158 19.23 11.02 -5.30
N ASP A 159 19.80 12.22 -5.14
CA ASP A 159 20.08 13.17 -6.23
C ASP A 159 18.85 13.40 -7.13
N ASN A 160 17.66 13.38 -6.54
CA ASN A 160 16.35 13.47 -7.17
C ASN A 160 16.02 12.32 -8.13
N VAL A 161 16.82 11.25 -8.19
CA VAL A 161 16.50 10.01 -8.91
C VAL A 161 15.86 9.04 -7.94
N HIS A 162 14.76 8.41 -8.36
CA HIS A 162 14.13 7.34 -7.59
C HIS A 162 14.69 5.98 -8.02
N TYR A 163 15.09 5.16 -7.06
CA TYR A 163 15.78 3.89 -7.26
C TYR A 163 15.01 2.72 -6.67
N VAL A 164 15.08 1.58 -7.36
CA VAL A 164 14.66 0.28 -6.89
C VAL A 164 15.90 -0.58 -6.66
N ARG A 165 16.00 -1.19 -5.48
CA ARG A 165 17.11 -2.08 -5.12
C ARG A 165 16.90 -3.49 -5.66
N TYR A 166 17.93 -4.01 -6.34
CA TYR A 166 18.05 -5.42 -6.71
C TYR A 166 19.42 -5.94 -6.22
N GLY A 167 19.41 -6.78 -5.18
CA GLY A 167 20.65 -7.18 -4.51
C GLY A 167 21.36 -5.98 -3.89
N GLU A 168 22.57 -5.66 -4.36
CA GLU A 168 23.31 -4.46 -3.95
C GLU A 168 23.19 -3.30 -4.95
N GLU A 169 22.63 -3.57 -6.14
CA GLU A 169 22.43 -2.55 -7.18
C GLU A 169 21.19 -1.70 -6.88
N LEU A 170 21.31 -0.42 -7.18
CA LEU A 170 20.22 0.56 -7.21
C LEU A 170 19.96 0.91 -8.68
N ILE A 171 18.85 0.41 -9.22
CA ILE A 171 18.42 0.68 -10.59
C ILE A 171 17.42 1.85 -10.58
N PRO A 172 17.63 2.90 -11.41
CA PRO A 172 16.64 3.96 -11.57
C PRO A 172 15.26 3.39 -11.91
N ALA A 173 14.22 3.88 -11.27
CA ALA A 173 12.88 3.32 -11.39
C ALA A 173 12.36 3.33 -12.84
N ASN A 174 12.72 4.35 -13.63
CA ASN A 174 12.40 4.46 -15.05
C ASN A 174 13.07 3.38 -15.94
N GLU A 175 14.16 2.76 -15.47
CA GLU A 175 14.86 1.68 -16.17
C GLU A 175 14.30 0.29 -15.81
N THR A 176 13.39 0.21 -14.83
CA THR A 176 12.79 -1.06 -14.36
C THR A 176 11.57 -1.47 -15.19
N GLU A 177 11.07 -2.68 -14.95
CA GLU A 177 9.81 -3.15 -15.51
C GLU A 177 8.59 -2.32 -15.07
N PHE A 178 8.65 -1.64 -13.91
CA PHE A 178 7.52 -0.88 -13.37
C PHE A 178 7.20 0.37 -14.20
N ALA A 179 8.22 0.99 -14.80
CA ALA A 179 8.06 2.15 -15.67
C ALA A 179 7.48 1.80 -17.05
N LYS A 180 7.53 0.51 -17.43
CA LYS A 180 6.95 -0.03 -18.67
C LYS A 180 5.50 -0.51 -18.47
N ASP A 181 4.88 -0.17 -17.35
CA ASP A 181 3.48 -0.47 -17.08
C ASP A 181 2.59 0.13 -18.18
N LYS A 182 1.65 -0.66 -18.71
CA LYS A 182 0.81 -0.27 -19.85
C LYS A 182 -0.16 0.87 -19.53
N THR A 183 -0.47 1.09 -18.26
CA THR A 183 -1.45 2.07 -17.80
C THR A 183 -0.76 3.25 -17.13
N PHE A 184 0.22 2.99 -16.28
CA PHE A 184 0.85 3.99 -15.42
C PHE A 184 2.32 4.28 -15.74
N GLY A 185 2.83 3.77 -16.86
CA GLY A 185 4.21 3.92 -17.28
C GLY A 185 4.71 5.38 -17.34
N TYR A 186 6.02 5.50 -17.35
CA TYR A 186 6.75 6.77 -17.42
C TYR A 186 8.17 6.57 -17.95
N GLU A 187 8.80 7.62 -18.48
CA GLU A 187 10.17 7.56 -19.02
C GLU A 187 11.17 8.40 -18.21
N ALA A 188 10.68 9.40 -17.48
CA ALA A 188 11.47 10.36 -16.74
C ALA A 188 12.47 9.75 -15.75
N ALA A 189 13.74 10.13 -15.89
CA ALA A 189 14.83 9.63 -15.05
C ALA A 189 14.92 10.28 -13.66
N THR A 190 14.39 11.49 -13.49
CA THR A 190 14.41 12.22 -12.21
C THR A 190 12.98 12.52 -11.77
N MET A 191 12.78 12.66 -10.47
CA MET A 191 11.48 12.99 -9.87
C MET A 191 10.91 14.33 -10.37
N PRO A 192 11.70 15.40 -10.58
CA PRO A 192 11.20 16.62 -11.23
C PRO A 192 10.72 16.40 -12.67
N LEU A 193 11.45 15.62 -13.48
CA LEU A 193 11.02 15.28 -14.84
C LEU A 193 9.77 14.39 -14.82
N TYR A 194 9.65 13.48 -13.83
CA TYR A 194 8.46 12.64 -13.65
C TYR A 194 7.24 13.51 -13.33
N VAL A 195 7.40 14.52 -12.47
CA VAL A 195 6.34 15.51 -12.21
C VAL A 195 5.91 16.20 -13.50
N GLU A 196 6.86 16.72 -14.28
CA GLU A 196 6.56 17.42 -15.53
C GLU A 196 5.87 16.51 -16.55
N GLU A 197 6.36 15.29 -16.72
CA GLU A 197 5.79 14.28 -17.61
C GLU A 197 4.35 13.94 -17.22
N LYS A 198 4.11 13.55 -15.96
CA LYS A 198 2.78 13.11 -15.50
C LYS A 198 1.78 14.25 -15.42
N THR A 199 2.25 15.48 -15.23
CA THR A 199 1.40 16.68 -15.22
C THR A 199 1.27 17.34 -16.60
N ALA A 200 1.83 16.73 -17.64
CA ALA A 200 1.83 17.25 -19.02
C ALA A 200 2.32 18.71 -19.10
N GLY A 201 3.35 19.06 -18.32
CA GLY A 201 3.96 20.40 -18.29
C GLY A 201 3.26 21.42 -17.40
N ALA A 202 2.15 21.08 -16.72
CA ALA A 202 1.49 22.01 -15.80
C ALA A 202 2.40 22.42 -14.63
N TYR A 203 3.31 21.52 -14.21
CA TYR A 203 4.39 21.82 -13.27
C TYR A 203 5.72 21.45 -13.93
N ARG A 204 6.53 22.45 -14.29
CA ARG A 204 7.81 22.26 -14.98
C ARG A 204 8.88 21.75 -14.01
N ALA A 205 9.80 20.91 -14.48
CA ALA A 205 10.84 20.32 -13.64
C ALA A 205 11.72 21.38 -12.95
N GLU A 206 12.00 22.51 -13.59
CA GLU A 206 12.78 23.62 -13.02
C GLU A 206 12.10 24.32 -11.84
N ASP A 207 10.77 24.24 -11.76
CA ASP A 207 9.96 24.86 -10.71
C ASP A 207 9.74 23.92 -9.51
N VAL A 208 10.17 22.66 -9.59
CA VAL A 208 10.02 21.66 -8.53
C VAL A 208 11.04 21.89 -7.42
N VAL A 209 10.56 22.05 -6.18
CA VAL A 209 11.43 22.21 -5.02
C VAL A 209 11.97 20.85 -4.60
N CYS A 210 13.28 20.69 -4.57
CA CYS A 210 13.93 19.46 -4.15
C CYS A 210 14.57 19.62 -2.78
N ILE A 211 14.15 18.81 -1.80
CA ILE A 211 14.78 18.74 -0.49
C ILE A 211 15.89 17.69 -0.57
N SER A 212 17.14 18.15 -0.50
CA SER A 212 18.31 17.32 -0.77
C SER A 212 18.74 16.51 0.47
N LEU A 213 19.49 15.42 0.24
CA LEU A 213 20.04 14.61 1.33
C LEU A 213 21.11 15.36 2.11
N GLU A 214 21.84 16.28 1.50
CA GLU A 214 22.83 17.12 2.19
C GLU A 214 22.17 18.03 3.23
N ASP A 215 21.04 18.65 2.88
CA ASP A 215 20.30 19.50 3.81
C ASP A 215 19.65 18.68 4.92
N ILE A 216 19.06 17.53 4.58
CA ILE A 216 18.45 16.61 5.54
C ILE A 216 19.49 16.04 6.49
N ARG A 217 20.57 15.46 5.98
CA ARG A 217 21.56 14.75 6.79
C ARG A 217 22.58 15.68 7.45
N GLY A 218 22.68 16.92 6.95
CA GLY A 218 23.30 18.04 7.67
C GLY A 218 22.41 18.67 8.74
N PHE A 219 21.22 18.11 9.02
CA PHE A 219 20.26 18.58 10.02
C PHE A 219 19.83 20.05 9.81
N GLN A 220 19.78 20.52 8.56
CA GLN A 220 19.50 21.91 8.19
C GLN A 220 18.00 22.24 8.21
N VAL A 221 17.33 21.92 9.33
CA VAL A 221 15.87 22.03 9.53
C VAL A 221 15.34 23.42 9.15
N GLU A 222 16.00 24.50 9.59
CA GLU A 222 15.55 25.87 9.28
C GLU A 222 15.68 26.23 7.79
N LYS A 223 16.67 25.67 7.09
CA LYS A 223 16.82 25.85 5.63
C LYS A 223 15.69 25.13 4.90
N ILE A 224 15.40 23.88 5.27
CA ILE A 224 14.31 23.08 4.70
C ILE A 224 12.97 23.76 4.95
N LYS A 225 12.73 24.23 6.18
CA LYS A 225 11.55 25.01 6.54
C LYS A 225 11.40 26.25 5.65
N LYS A 226 12.47 27.03 5.45
CA LYS A 226 12.44 28.20 4.56
C LYS A 226 12.09 27.83 3.11
N GLN A 227 12.59 26.70 2.60
CA GLN A 227 12.19 26.20 1.28
C GLN A 227 10.69 25.90 1.25
N LEU A 228 10.16 25.20 2.25
CA LEU A 228 8.73 24.87 2.37
C LEU A 228 7.85 26.11 2.51
N LEU A 229 8.28 27.14 3.25
CA LEU A 229 7.57 28.41 3.36
C LEU A 229 7.48 29.16 2.01
N GLY A 230 8.46 28.96 1.13
CA GLY A 230 8.46 29.53 -0.23
C GLY A 230 7.51 28.82 -1.20
N VAL A 231 7.03 27.61 -0.87
CA VAL A 231 6.12 26.84 -1.72
C VAL A 231 4.74 27.48 -1.73
N ASN A 232 4.17 27.67 -2.91
CA ASN A 232 2.85 28.26 -3.12
C ASN A 232 2.24 27.74 -4.42
N ARG A 233 0.92 27.96 -4.61
CA ARG A 233 0.18 27.59 -5.83
C ARG A 233 0.32 26.10 -6.18
N PHE A 234 0.16 25.25 -5.18
CA PHE A 234 0.28 23.80 -5.27
C PHE A 234 1.58 23.29 -5.92
N ARG A 235 2.67 24.07 -5.78
CA ARG A 235 3.98 23.71 -6.31
C ARG A 235 4.49 22.42 -5.67
N LYS A 236 5.19 21.62 -6.48
CA LYS A 236 5.61 20.27 -6.13
C LYS A 236 6.92 20.29 -5.36
N VAL A 237 7.01 19.41 -4.37
CA VAL A 237 8.17 19.23 -3.50
C VAL A 237 8.60 17.78 -3.55
N ILE A 238 9.85 17.50 -3.93
CA ILE A 238 10.44 16.16 -3.86
C ILE A 238 11.27 16.03 -2.59
N VAL A 239 11.06 14.95 -1.85
CA VAL A 239 11.87 14.60 -0.69
C VAL A 239 12.83 13.47 -1.05
N ASN A 240 14.13 13.75 -0.98
CA ASN A 240 15.14 12.70 -1.07
C ASN A 240 15.25 11.98 0.29
N ALA A 241 15.31 10.65 0.27
CA ALA A 241 15.43 9.84 1.47
C ALA A 241 16.05 8.48 1.13
N ILE A 242 17.00 8.05 1.97
CA ILE A 242 17.63 6.74 1.91
C ILE A 242 17.45 5.94 3.22
N SER A 243 16.88 6.55 4.24
CA SER A 243 16.65 6.00 5.58
C SER A 243 15.46 6.68 6.26
N TYR A 244 14.92 6.07 7.31
CA TYR A 244 13.86 6.68 8.12
C TYR A 244 14.32 7.98 8.79
N ALA A 245 15.59 8.09 9.18
CA ALA A 245 16.14 9.30 9.77
C ALA A 245 16.01 10.52 8.84
N ASP A 246 16.15 10.32 7.53
CA ASP A 246 15.98 11.39 6.54
C ASP A 246 14.55 11.94 6.55
N VAL A 247 13.57 11.03 6.57
CA VAL A 247 12.14 11.38 6.62
C VAL A 247 11.80 12.05 7.96
N LYS A 248 12.40 11.63 9.07
CA LYS A 248 12.21 12.24 10.39
C LYS A 248 12.65 13.71 10.39
N VAL A 249 13.86 14.00 9.91
CA VAL A 249 14.39 15.37 9.84
C VAL A 249 13.53 16.25 8.91
N PHE A 250 13.14 15.72 7.75
CA PHE A 250 12.20 16.42 6.87
C PHE A 250 10.87 16.73 7.58
N CYS A 251 10.29 15.77 8.30
CA CYS A 251 9.02 15.95 9.00
C CYS A 251 9.09 17.03 10.09
N ILE A 252 10.23 17.21 10.76
CA ILE A 252 10.41 18.31 11.72
C ILE A 252 10.21 19.66 11.03
N ALA A 253 10.89 19.88 9.90
CA ALA A 253 10.78 21.11 9.12
C ALA A 253 9.37 21.29 8.52
N LEU A 254 8.74 20.19 8.08
CA LEU A 254 7.37 20.16 7.59
C LEU A 254 6.36 20.61 8.66
N TYR A 255 6.44 20.05 9.88
CA TYR A 255 5.57 20.47 10.98
C TYR A 255 5.79 21.95 11.34
N GLN A 256 7.03 22.44 11.35
CA GLN A 256 7.30 23.87 11.55
C GLN A 256 6.68 24.75 10.46
N ALA A 257 6.74 24.35 9.19
CA ALA A 257 6.11 25.10 8.11
C ALA A 257 4.57 25.09 8.23
N MET A 258 3.97 23.96 8.63
CA MET A 258 2.52 23.86 8.86
C MET A 258 2.06 24.66 10.08
N GLU A 259 2.88 24.74 11.14
CA GLU A 259 2.65 25.63 12.30
C GLU A 259 2.63 27.11 11.89
N GLU A 260 3.36 27.50 10.85
CA GLU A 260 3.33 28.84 10.25
C GLU A 260 2.22 29.02 9.19
N GLY A 261 1.28 28.08 9.13
CA GLY A 261 0.06 28.21 8.34
C GLY A 261 0.11 27.59 6.94
N LYS A 262 1.22 26.94 6.56
CA LYS A 262 1.29 26.23 5.27
C LYS A 262 0.35 25.02 5.23
N LEU A 263 -0.27 24.82 4.07
CA LEU A 263 -1.14 23.68 3.78
C LEU A 263 -0.52 22.83 2.67
N PHE A 264 -0.29 21.56 2.97
CA PHE A 264 0.27 20.61 2.02
C PHE A 264 -0.65 19.43 1.80
N LEU A 265 -0.61 18.90 0.57
CA LEU A 265 -1.09 17.56 0.24
C LEU A 265 0.11 16.64 0.03
N PHE A 266 -0.09 15.34 0.18
CA PHE A 266 1.00 14.37 0.09
C PHE A 266 0.69 13.29 -0.95
N ARG A 267 1.70 12.98 -1.78
CA ARG A 267 1.77 11.78 -2.59
C ARG A 267 2.94 10.94 -2.08
N SER A 268 2.66 9.82 -1.45
CA SER A 268 3.70 9.09 -0.69
C SER A 268 3.65 7.59 -0.92
N ALA A 269 4.78 6.92 -0.68
CA ALA A 269 4.80 5.51 -0.34
C ALA A 269 4.56 5.31 1.17
N ALA A 270 4.96 4.17 1.73
CA ALA A 270 4.61 3.78 3.09
C ALA A 270 5.37 4.53 4.21
N ALA A 271 6.61 4.98 3.96
CA ALA A 271 7.47 5.47 5.04
C ALA A 271 7.03 6.82 5.64
N LEU A 272 6.56 7.77 4.81
CA LEU A 272 6.12 9.08 5.30
C LEU A 272 4.94 8.94 6.27
N VAL A 273 4.02 8.01 5.99
CA VAL A 273 2.84 7.79 6.83
C VAL A 273 3.25 7.32 8.22
N LYS A 274 4.16 6.34 8.31
CA LYS A 274 4.73 5.86 9.58
C LYS A 274 5.34 7.02 10.39
N VAL A 275 6.19 7.82 9.74
CA VAL A 275 6.95 8.88 10.41
C VAL A 275 6.05 10.04 10.84
N MET A 276 5.19 10.56 9.97
CA MET A 276 4.23 11.61 10.32
C MET A 276 3.20 11.13 11.36
N GLY A 277 2.81 9.86 11.31
CA GLY A 277 1.89 9.26 12.26
C GLY A 277 2.48 9.02 13.65
N GLY A 278 3.79 9.14 13.82
CA GLY A 278 4.47 8.80 15.08
C GLY A 278 4.35 7.30 15.41
N ILE A 279 4.26 6.47 14.37
CA ILE A 279 4.11 5.02 14.54
C ILE A 279 5.49 4.43 14.76
N SER A 280 5.66 3.83 15.93
CA SER A 280 6.90 3.18 16.34
C SER A 280 7.28 2.02 15.42
N SER A 281 8.56 1.65 15.45
CA SER A 281 8.96 0.34 14.94
C SER A 281 8.59 -0.74 15.96
N GLN A 282 8.09 -1.87 15.47
CA GLN A 282 7.89 -3.08 16.24
C GLN A 282 8.60 -4.26 15.55
N PRO A 283 8.92 -5.34 16.28
CA PRO A 283 9.40 -6.57 15.69
C PRO A 283 8.45 -7.14 14.63
N LEU A 284 8.96 -8.03 13.79
CA LEU A 284 8.11 -8.82 12.89
C LEU A 284 7.18 -9.71 13.71
N LEU A 285 5.95 -9.90 13.22
CA LEU A 285 4.92 -10.68 13.89
C LEU A 285 5.28 -12.16 13.93
N GLU A 286 5.10 -12.77 15.10
CA GLU A 286 5.08 -14.21 15.31
C GLU A 286 3.63 -14.72 15.32
N ARG A 287 3.44 -16.05 15.28
CA ARG A 287 2.10 -16.67 15.30
C ARG A 287 1.22 -16.14 16.42
N LYS A 288 1.79 -16.05 17.64
CA LYS A 288 1.09 -15.62 18.86
C LYS A 288 0.53 -14.20 18.78
N ASP A 289 1.12 -13.35 17.93
CA ASP A 289 0.69 -11.97 17.75
C ASP A 289 -0.49 -11.86 16.76
N MET A 290 -0.69 -12.89 15.91
CA MET A 290 -1.67 -12.91 14.82
C MET A 290 -2.85 -13.83 15.10
N VAL A 291 -2.59 -15.05 15.56
CA VAL A 291 -3.59 -16.08 15.81
C VAL A 291 -4.04 -15.97 17.26
N THR A 292 -5.11 -15.21 17.50
CA THR A 292 -5.67 -14.98 18.85
C THR A 292 -6.76 -15.99 19.22
N ARG A 293 -7.24 -16.76 18.25
CA ARG A 293 -8.21 -17.84 18.43
C ARG A 293 -7.74 -19.07 17.66
N GLU A 294 -7.42 -20.14 18.37
CA GLU A 294 -7.12 -21.42 17.73
C GLU A 294 -8.41 -22.00 17.15
N THR A 295 -8.38 -22.31 15.85
CA THR A 295 -9.43 -23.08 15.21
C THR A 295 -8.96 -24.53 15.09
N GLY A 296 -9.88 -25.50 15.08
CA GLY A 296 -9.53 -26.88 14.72
C GLY A 296 -9.21 -27.05 13.22
N CYS A 297 -9.19 -25.95 12.46
CA CYS A 297 -9.04 -25.94 11.01
C CYS A 297 -7.63 -25.48 10.60
N GLY A 298 -7.22 -25.85 9.40
CA GLY A 298 -6.00 -25.31 8.78
C GLY A 298 -6.14 -23.85 8.33
N GLY A 299 -5.05 -23.27 7.84
CA GLY A 299 -5.07 -21.97 7.16
C GLY A 299 -5.30 -22.09 5.65
N VAL A 300 -5.63 -20.98 5.01
CA VAL A 300 -5.82 -20.89 3.55
C VAL A 300 -4.81 -19.93 2.95
N ILE A 301 -4.16 -20.36 1.86
CA ILE A 301 -3.25 -19.57 1.04
C ILE A 301 -3.82 -19.50 -0.37
N VAL A 302 -3.96 -18.31 -0.92
CA VAL A 302 -4.55 -18.10 -2.24
C VAL A 302 -3.58 -17.35 -3.15
N VAL A 303 -3.30 -17.93 -4.31
CA VAL A 303 -2.35 -17.40 -5.29
C VAL A 303 -3.02 -17.26 -6.66
N GLY A 304 -3.49 -16.04 -6.97
CA GLY A 304 -4.17 -15.75 -8.24
C GLY A 304 -3.24 -15.31 -9.39
N SER A 305 -2.07 -14.74 -9.09
CA SER A 305 -1.19 -14.12 -10.09
C SER A 305 -0.22 -15.11 -10.75
N HIS A 306 -0.05 -15.02 -12.07
CA HIS A 306 0.85 -15.87 -12.87
C HIS A 306 2.26 -15.27 -13.13
N THR A 307 2.68 -14.23 -12.40
CA THR A 307 4.01 -13.63 -12.63
C THR A 307 5.15 -14.58 -12.28
N GLU A 308 6.31 -14.40 -12.92
CA GLU A 308 7.51 -15.23 -12.72
C GLU A 308 7.91 -15.30 -11.24
N LYS A 309 7.94 -14.15 -10.55
CA LYS A 309 8.23 -14.07 -9.12
C LYS A 309 7.22 -14.87 -8.28
N THR A 310 5.93 -14.76 -8.60
CA THR A 310 4.89 -15.54 -7.90
C THR A 310 5.06 -17.04 -8.15
N THR A 311 5.47 -17.45 -9.36
CA THR A 311 5.76 -18.86 -9.67
C THR A 311 6.92 -19.39 -8.84
N ARG A 312 8.02 -18.63 -8.70
CA ARG A 312 9.16 -19.01 -7.85
C ARG A 312 8.78 -19.10 -6.37
N GLN A 313 8.00 -18.13 -5.87
CA GLN A 313 7.51 -18.14 -4.49
C GLN A 313 6.57 -19.32 -4.20
N LEU A 314 5.72 -19.70 -5.14
CA LEU A 314 4.87 -20.89 -5.04
C LEU A 314 5.70 -22.18 -5.08
N ALA A 315 6.76 -22.24 -5.90
CA ALA A 315 7.67 -23.38 -5.93
C ALA A 315 8.39 -23.58 -4.59
N ALA A 316 8.88 -22.49 -3.98
CA ALA A 316 9.46 -22.53 -2.64
C ALA A 316 8.43 -22.97 -1.58
N LEU A 317 7.18 -22.51 -1.67
CA LEU A 317 6.11 -22.93 -0.75
C LEU A 317 5.84 -24.45 -0.82
N ARG A 318 5.98 -25.08 -1.99
CA ARG A 318 5.79 -26.53 -2.19
C ARG A 318 6.82 -27.40 -1.49
N GLU A 319 7.96 -26.84 -1.10
CA GLU A 319 8.97 -27.54 -0.31
C GLU A 319 8.53 -27.73 1.15
N LEU A 320 7.44 -27.08 1.58
CA LEU A 320 6.93 -27.18 2.94
C LEU A 320 5.93 -28.33 3.09
N ASP A 321 6.23 -29.24 4.02
CA ASP A 321 5.30 -30.29 4.42
C ASP A 321 4.07 -29.71 5.14
N GLY A 322 2.94 -30.44 5.10
CA GLY A 322 1.72 -30.04 5.81
C GLY A 322 0.80 -29.07 5.05
N ILE A 323 1.13 -28.73 3.79
CA ILE A 323 0.26 -27.96 2.90
C ILE A 323 -0.37 -28.87 1.82
N GLY A 324 -1.69 -28.79 1.65
CA GLY A 324 -2.40 -29.37 0.51
C GLY A 324 -2.42 -28.38 -0.64
N PHE A 325 -2.00 -28.79 -1.85
CA PHE A 325 -1.97 -27.91 -3.02
C PHE A 325 -3.11 -28.25 -3.95
N ILE A 326 -3.98 -27.28 -4.20
CA ILE A 326 -5.15 -27.42 -5.07
C ILE A 326 -5.01 -26.44 -6.22
N GLU A 327 -4.95 -26.97 -7.45
CA GLU A 327 -4.99 -26.15 -8.64
C GLU A 327 -6.42 -25.83 -9.03
N LEU A 328 -6.71 -24.55 -9.23
CA LEU A 328 -7.90 -24.08 -9.93
C LEU A 328 -7.57 -23.98 -11.42
N ASN A 329 -8.15 -24.88 -12.24
CA ASN A 329 -7.94 -24.85 -13.69
C ASN A 329 -8.60 -23.62 -14.33
N ALA A 330 -7.84 -22.53 -14.41
CA ALA A 330 -8.31 -21.27 -14.97
C ALA A 330 -8.48 -21.34 -16.50
N GLY A 331 -7.92 -22.36 -17.18
CA GLY A 331 -8.13 -22.58 -18.61
C GLY A 331 -9.60 -22.84 -18.98
N LEU A 332 -10.40 -23.32 -18.02
CA LEU A 332 -11.84 -23.53 -18.18
C LEU A 332 -12.65 -22.23 -18.12
N VAL A 333 -12.05 -21.07 -17.83
CA VAL A 333 -12.78 -19.80 -17.64
C VAL A 333 -13.69 -19.43 -18.82
N LYS A 334 -13.40 -19.87 -20.05
CA LYS A 334 -14.28 -19.60 -21.21
C LYS A 334 -15.57 -20.43 -21.17
N GLU A 335 -15.57 -21.58 -20.52
CA GLU A 335 -16.68 -22.53 -20.40
C GLU A 335 -17.36 -22.39 -19.03
N GLU A 336 -18.41 -21.56 -18.96
CA GLU A 336 -19.02 -21.16 -17.68
C GLU A 336 -19.43 -22.34 -16.78
N ALA A 337 -20.10 -23.34 -17.33
CA ALA A 337 -20.55 -24.51 -16.56
C ALA A 337 -19.38 -25.37 -16.07
N GLU A 338 -18.35 -25.57 -16.89
CA GLU A 338 -17.17 -26.34 -16.48
C GLU A 338 -16.34 -25.61 -15.44
N PHE A 339 -16.16 -24.30 -15.61
CA PHE A 339 -15.45 -23.48 -14.65
C PHE A 339 -16.15 -23.44 -13.30
N ALA A 340 -17.49 -23.36 -13.29
CA ALA A 340 -18.26 -23.43 -12.06
C ALA A 340 -18.08 -24.78 -11.34
N ARG A 341 -18.10 -25.91 -12.09
CA ARG A 341 -17.81 -27.24 -11.53
C ARG A 341 -16.40 -27.36 -10.97
N GLU A 342 -15.43 -26.78 -11.65
CA GLU A 342 -14.04 -26.78 -11.21
C GLU A 342 -13.85 -25.98 -9.91
N VAL A 343 -14.50 -24.82 -9.78
CA VAL A 343 -14.52 -24.04 -8.54
C VAL A 343 -15.16 -24.84 -7.40
N GLU A 344 -16.28 -25.52 -7.65
CA GLU A 344 -16.95 -26.36 -6.66
C GLU A 344 -16.08 -27.55 -6.23
N ARG A 345 -15.38 -28.19 -7.17
CA ARG A 345 -14.40 -29.25 -6.88
C ARG A 345 -13.30 -28.75 -5.95
N CYS A 346 -12.69 -27.61 -6.29
CA CYS A 346 -11.62 -27.00 -5.49
C CYS A 346 -12.11 -26.67 -4.08
N LEU A 347 -13.28 -26.04 -3.96
CA LEU A 347 -13.89 -25.69 -2.66
C LEU A 347 -14.13 -26.91 -1.77
N LYS A 348 -14.64 -27.99 -2.35
CA LYS A 348 -14.93 -29.21 -1.60
C LYS A 348 -13.64 -29.84 -1.06
N GLU A 349 -12.62 -29.96 -1.91
CA GLU A 349 -11.31 -30.51 -1.53
C GLU A 349 -10.61 -29.61 -0.49
N GLU A 350 -10.68 -28.29 -0.66
CA GLU A 350 -10.17 -27.30 0.28
C GLU A 350 -10.82 -27.46 1.66
N GLU A 351 -12.16 -27.48 1.73
CA GLU A 351 -12.85 -27.64 3.00
C GLU A 351 -12.56 -28.97 3.70
N GLU A 352 -12.47 -30.07 2.95
CA GLU A 352 -12.16 -31.39 3.50
C GLU A 352 -10.80 -31.41 4.19
N LEU A 353 -9.79 -30.78 3.59
CA LEU A 353 -8.44 -30.66 4.15
C LEU A 353 -8.40 -29.68 5.34
N LEU A 354 -9.07 -28.53 5.22
CA LEU A 354 -9.12 -27.55 6.31
C LEU A 354 -9.74 -28.15 7.57
N LYS A 355 -10.84 -28.92 7.45
CA LYS A 355 -11.50 -29.61 8.57
C LYS A 355 -10.60 -30.65 9.26
N GLN A 356 -9.56 -31.13 8.57
CA GLN A 356 -8.55 -32.04 9.13
C GLN A 356 -7.39 -31.30 9.82
N GLY A 357 -7.46 -29.96 9.92
CA GLY A 357 -6.38 -29.14 10.46
C GLY A 357 -5.24 -28.89 9.47
N LYS A 358 -5.38 -29.31 8.20
CA LYS A 358 -4.34 -29.17 7.18
C LYS A 358 -4.47 -27.81 6.47
N THR A 359 -3.36 -27.08 6.37
CA THR A 359 -3.31 -25.83 5.59
C THR A 359 -3.43 -26.12 4.10
N VAL A 360 -4.15 -25.29 3.36
CA VAL A 360 -4.38 -25.47 1.92
C VAL A 360 -3.83 -24.27 1.15
N CYS A 361 -3.15 -24.53 0.04
CA CYS A 361 -2.75 -23.54 -0.94
C CYS A 361 -3.53 -23.74 -2.24
N CYS A 362 -4.49 -22.85 -2.50
CA CYS A 362 -5.24 -22.78 -3.74
C CYS A 362 -4.53 -21.83 -4.71
N TYR A 363 -4.23 -22.30 -5.93
CA TYR A 363 -3.51 -21.50 -6.92
C TYR A 363 -4.11 -21.67 -8.33
N THR A 364 -4.05 -20.62 -9.14
CA THR A 364 -4.50 -20.66 -10.53
C THR A 364 -3.47 -21.33 -11.44
N THR A 365 -3.94 -21.88 -12.56
CA THR A 365 -3.08 -22.37 -13.66
C THR A 365 -2.02 -21.33 -14.04
N ARG A 366 -0.78 -21.80 -14.25
CA ARG A 366 0.40 -20.93 -14.45
C ARG A 366 0.62 -20.48 -15.89
N SER A 367 -0.22 -20.89 -16.83
CA SER A 367 -0.20 -20.39 -18.20
C SER A 367 -0.91 -19.04 -18.30
N LEU A 368 -0.42 -18.17 -19.19
CA LEU A 368 -1.14 -16.95 -19.54
C LEU A 368 -2.45 -17.35 -20.23
N ILE A 369 -3.59 -16.92 -19.68
CA ILE A 369 -4.90 -17.14 -20.28
C ILE A 369 -5.36 -15.83 -20.88
N THR A 370 -5.51 -15.83 -22.19
CA THR A 370 -5.99 -14.70 -22.97
C THR A 370 -7.39 -14.98 -23.52
N ALA A 371 -8.17 -13.92 -23.71
CA ALA A 371 -9.44 -14.00 -24.43
C ALA A 371 -9.21 -14.40 -25.89
N ASP A 372 -8.03 -14.08 -26.45
CA ASP A 372 -7.63 -14.32 -27.85
C ASP A 372 -8.48 -13.55 -28.87
N THR A 373 -9.16 -12.50 -28.42
CA THR A 373 -10.05 -11.67 -29.26
C THR A 373 -9.39 -10.37 -29.74
N GLY A 374 -8.23 -10.01 -29.18
CA GLY A 374 -7.59 -8.70 -29.39
C GLY A 374 -8.33 -7.52 -28.74
N ASN A 375 -9.47 -7.78 -28.09
CA ASN A 375 -10.28 -6.78 -27.39
C ASN A 375 -9.88 -6.69 -25.92
N LYS A 376 -9.46 -5.50 -25.47
CA LYS A 376 -9.07 -5.24 -24.08
C LYS A 376 -10.20 -5.49 -23.08
N GLU A 377 -11.46 -5.29 -23.47
CA GLU A 377 -12.61 -5.52 -22.59
C GLU A 377 -12.85 -7.00 -22.31
N ASP A 378 -12.63 -7.87 -23.30
CA ASP A 378 -12.81 -9.32 -23.12
C ASP A 378 -11.70 -9.93 -22.27
N GLU A 379 -10.45 -9.45 -22.44
CA GLU A 379 -9.32 -9.79 -21.56
C GLU A 379 -9.61 -9.39 -20.11
N LEU A 380 -10.17 -8.19 -19.89
CA LEU A 380 -10.55 -7.72 -18.57
C LEU A 380 -11.66 -8.59 -17.95
N ARG A 381 -12.72 -8.89 -18.70
CA ARG A 381 -13.81 -9.77 -18.23
C ARG A 381 -13.29 -11.14 -17.81
N LEU A 382 -12.37 -11.71 -18.58
CA LEU A 382 -11.76 -12.99 -18.25
C LEU A 382 -10.93 -12.91 -16.97
N SER A 383 -10.10 -11.87 -16.81
CA SER A 383 -9.36 -11.62 -15.58
C SER A 383 -10.26 -11.43 -14.36
N VAL A 384 -11.38 -10.72 -14.50
CA VAL A 384 -12.38 -10.53 -13.43
C VAL A 384 -12.99 -11.87 -13.03
N ARG A 385 -13.40 -12.70 -14.01
CA ARG A 385 -13.96 -14.03 -13.73
C ARG A 385 -12.98 -14.94 -12.99
N ILE A 386 -11.70 -14.92 -13.36
CA ILE A 386 -10.65 -15.66 -12.63
C ILE A 386 -10.52 -15.12 -11.20
N SER A 387 -10.48 -13.81 -11.03
CA SER A 387 -10.40 -13.19 -9.70
C SER A 387 -11.60 -13.57 -8.83
N ASP A 388 -12.81 -13.56 -9.39
CA ASP A 388 -14.05 -13.96 -8.72
C ASP A 388 -14.07 -15.44 -8.32
N ALA A 389 -13.52 -16.32 -9.16
CA ALA A 389 -13.35 -17.71 -8.78
C ALA A 389 -12.36 -17.86 -7.62
N VAL A 390 -11.20 -17.21 -7.71
CA VAL A 390 -10.15 -17.25 -6.69
C VAL A 390 -10.64 -16.71 -5.34
N GLN A 391 -11.33 -15.57 -5.32
CA GLN A 391 -11.90 -15.01 -4.08
C GLN A 391 -13.04 -15.88 -3.52
N SER A 392 -13.80 -16.58 -4.38
CA SER A 392 -14.85 -17.50 -3.93
C SER A 392 -14.30 -18.71 -3.17
N LEU A 393 -13.04 -19.12 -3.43
CA LEU A 393 -12.36 -20.19 -2.68
C LEU A 393 -12.24 -19.87 -1.19
N VAL A 394 -12.15 -18.57 -0.82
CA VAL A 394 -12.19 -18.11 0.57
C VAL A 394 -13.62 -17.77 0.99
N GLY A 395 -14.32 -17.01 0.14
CA GLY A 395 -15.60 -16.39 0.46
C GLY A 395 -16.77 -17.38 0.55
N LYS A 396 -16.60 -18.63 0.11
CA LYS A 396 -17.63 -19.68 0.20
C LYS A 396 -17.34 -20.75 1.26
N LEU A 397 -16.19 -20.71 1.92
CA LEU A 397 -15.86 -21.69 2.97
C LEU A 397 -16.88 -21.65 4.11
N SER A 398 -17.42 -22.80 4.47
CA SER A 398 -18.33 -23.00 5.60
C SER A 398 -17.60 -23.06 6.95
N VAL A 399 -16.27 -23.20 6.93
CA VAL A 399 -15.41 -23.26 8.11
C VAL A 399 -14.57 -22.00 8.26
N THR A 400 -14.19 -21.67 9.50
CA THR A 400 -13.28 -20.57 9.80
C THR A 400 -11.83 -21.06 9.68
N PRO A 401 -11.06 -20.60 8.68
CA PRO A 401 -9.64 -20.95 8.58
C PRO A 401 -8.85 -20.31 9.73
N ALA A 402 -7.73 -20.93 10.13
CA ALA A 402 -6.87 -20.38 11.19
C ALA A 402 -6.20 -19.05 10.79
N PHE A 403 -5.98 -18.86 9.48
CA PHE A 403 -5.44 -17.65 8.88
C PHE A 403 -5.75 -17.64 7.38
N VAL A 404 -5.64 -16.47 6.75
CA VAL A 404 -5.74 -16.32 5.30
C VAL A 404 -4.49 -15.60 4.78
N ILE A 405 -3.85 -16.13 3.73
CA ILE A 405 -2.79 -15.44 2.98
C ILE A 405 -3.27 -15.23 1.55
N ALA A 406 -3.34 -13.99 1.07
CA ALA A 406 -3.62 -13.70 -0.33
C ALA A 406 -2.37 -13.14 -1.02
N LYS A 407 -2.02 -13.68 -2.19
CA LYS A 407 -0.84 -13.26 -2.95
C LYS A 407 -1.22 -12.51 -4.23
N GLY A 408 -0.75 -11.25 -4.30
CA GLY A 408 -0.95 -10.35 -5.43
C GLY A 408 -1.88 -9.18 -5.09
N GLY A 409 -1.69 -8.01 -5.69
CA GLY A 409 -2.44 -6.79 -5.34
C GLY A 409 -3.95 -6.95 -5.53
N ILE A 410 -4.39 -7.32 -6.74
CA ILE A 410 -5.82 -7.53 -7.07
C ILE A 410 -6.42 -8.65 -6.20
N THR A 411 -5.75 -9.81 -6.16
CA THR A 411 -6.20 -10.96 -5.35
C THR A 411 -6.35 -10.59 -3.88
N SER A 412 -5.41 -9.82 -3.32
CA SER A 412 -5.50 -9.40 -1.92
C SER A 412 -6.60 -8.37 -1.68
N SER A 413 -6.91 -7.53 -2.68
CA SER A 413 -8.03 -6.59 -2.56
C SER A 413 -9.36 -7.32 -2.56
N ASP A 414 -9.57 -8.20 -3.54
CA ASP A 414 -10.81 -8.96 -3.67
C ASP A 414 -11.02 -9.91 -2.49
N VAL A 415 -9.97 -10.59 -2.01
CA VAL A 415 -10.08 -11.42 -0.81
C VAL A 415 -10.45 -10.58 0.42
N GLY A 416 -9.81 -9.43 0.63
CA GLY A 416 -10.11 -8.57 1.78
C GLY A 416 -11.53 -7.98 1.75
N THR A 417 -11.93 -7.42 0.61
CA THR A 417 -13.17 -6.62 0.49
C THR A 417 -14.39 -7.44 0.11
N LYS A 418 -14.25 -8.48 -0.74
CA LYS A 418 -15.37 -9.28 -1.25
C LYS A 418 -15.49 -10.62 -0.52
N ALA A 419 -14.40 -11.39 -0.41
CA ALA A 419 -14.46 -12.72 0.20
C ALA A 419 -14.60 -12.66 1.73
N LEU A 420 -13.77 -11.84 2.37
CA LEU A 420 -13.79 -11.63 3.82
C LEU A 420 -14.79 -10.56 4.23
N ALA A 421 -15.33 -9.77 3.29
CA ALA A 421 -16.30 -8.71 3.55
C ALA A 421 -15.85 -7.72 4.65
N VAL A 422 -14.53 -7.49 4.78
CA VAL A 422 -13.97 -6.57 5.78
C VAL A 422 -14.49 -5.17 5.47
N LYS A 423 -15.10 -4.50 6.45
CA LYS A 423 -15.38 -3.06 6.43
C LYS A 423 -14.35 -2.29 7.24
N LYS A 424 -13.93 -2.87 8.37
CA LYS A 424 -12.89 -2.35 9.25
C LYS A 424 -11.92 -3.46 9.64
N ALA A 425 -10.63 -3.20 9.50
CA ALA A 425 -9.57 -4.07 10.00
C ALA A 425 -8.61 -3.30 10.90
N ASN A 426 -8.00 -4.00 11.86
CA ASN A 426 -6.84 -3.49 12.59
C ASN A 426 -5.55 -4.00 11.92
N VAL A 427 -4.61 -3.11 11.62
CA VAL A 427 -3.29 -3.53 11.13
C VAL A 427 -2.47 -4.03 12.30
N LEU A 428 -2.13 -5.32 12.32
CA LEU A 428 -1.30 -5.89 13.38
C LEU A 428 0.18 -5.53 13.21
N GLY A 429 0.62 -5.32 11.98
CA GLY A 429 2.03 -5.13 11.66
C GLY A 429 2.44 -5.91 10.42
N GLN A 430 3.70 -6.37 10.40
CA GLN A 430 4.28 -7.11 9.29
C GLN A 430 4.77 -8.48 9.76
N ILE A 431 4.39 -9.55 9.07
CA ILE A 431 4.91 -10.90 9.31
C ILE A 431 6.33 -11.07 8.72
N ARG A 432 6.59 -10.32 7.65
CA ARG A 432 7.87 -10.20 6.96
C ARG A 432 8.04 -8.75 6.48
N PRO A 433 9.26 -8.27 6.20
CA PRO A 433 9.48 -6.92 5.73
C PRO A 433 8.59 -6.57 4.53
N GLY A 434 7.69 -5.60 4.72
CA GLY A 434 6.75 -5.17 3.69
C GLY A 434 5.60 -6.14 3.38
N ILE A 435 5.32 -7.11 4.24
CA ILE A 435 4.18 -8.04 4.15
C ILE A 435 3.22 -7.78 5.33
N PRO A 436 2.20 -6.91 5.18
CA PRO A 436 1.32 -6.52 6.27
C PRO A 436 0.28 -7.59 6.63
N VAL A 437 -0.21 -7.52 7.87
CA VAL A 437 -1.25 -8.39 8.41
C VAL A 437 -2.38 -7.56 8.98
N TRP A 438 -3.60 -7.87 8.54
CA TRP A 438 -4.84 -7.36 9.11
C TRP A 438 -5.41 -8.37 10.10
N GLN A 439 -6.01 -7.87 11.17
CA GLN A 439 -7.00 -8.60 11.92
C GLN A 439 -8.39 -8.14 11.45
N THR A 440 -9.19 -9.08 10.97
CA THR A 440 -10.52 -8.81 10.45
C THR A 440 -11.48 -8.39 11.57
N GLY A 441 -12.35 -7.41 11.28
CA GLY A 441 -13.36 -6.91 12.22
C GLY A 441 -14.52 -7.88 12.46
N GLU A 442 -15.36 -7.57 13.45
CA GLU A 442 -16.53 -8.36 13.84
C GLU A 442 -17.59 -8.47 12.73
N GLU A 443 -17.61 -7.53 11.78
CA GLU A 443 -18.51 -7.53 10.64
C GLU A 443 -18.06 -8.44 9.49
N SER A 444 -16.82 -8.91 9.53
CA SER A 444 -16.22 -9.72 8.47
C SER A 444 -16.78 -11.15 8.46
N ARG A 445 -16.54 -11.87 7.36
CA ARG A 445 -16.89 -13.29 7.21
C ARG A 445 -16.28 -14.17 8.30
N PHE A 446 -15.03 -13.87 8.67
CA PHE A 446 -14.26 -14.63 9.66
C PHE A 446 -13.67 -13.67 10.71
N PRO A 447 -14.47 -13.23 11.70
CA PRO A 447 -14.03 -12.25 12.70
C PRO A 447 -12.76 -12.64 13.47
N GLY A 448 -11.83 -11.70 13.62
CA GLY A 448 -10.58 -11.88 14.34
C GLY A 448 -9.54 -12.75 13.63
N THR A 449 -9.84 -13.23 12.41
CA THR A 449 -8.91 -14.06 11.64
C THR A 449 -7.77 -13.22 11.08
N PRO A 450 -6.51 -13.64 11.24
CA PRO A 450 -5.39 -12.92 10.65
C PRO A 450 -5.40 -13.09 9.13
N TYR A 451 -5.35 -11.95 8.44
CA TYR A 451 -5.32 -11.85 6.99
C TYR A 451 -4.01 -11.21 6.52
N VAL A 452 -3.15 -12.02 5.89
CA VAL A 452 -1.88 -11.59 5.32
C VAL A 452 -2.07 -11.14 3.89
N ILE A 453 -1.74 -9.88 3.63
CA ILE A 453 -1.82 -9.25 2.32
C ILE A 453 -0.42 -9.31 1.72
N PHE A 454 -0.18 -10.27 0.83
CA PHE A 454 1.14 -10.48 0.28
C PHE A 454 1.30 -9.72 -1.05
N PRO A 455 2.07 -8.62 -1.10
CA PRO A 455 2.17 -7.78 -2.29
C PRO A 455 2.77 -8.53 -3.48
N GLY A 456 2.41 -8.13 -4.70
CA GLY A 456 2.88 -8.77 -5.93
C GLY A 456 4.42 -8.71 -6.11
N ASN A 457 5.03 -7.58 -5.76
CA ASN A 457 6.42 -7.22 -6.08
C ASN A 457 7.39 -7.26 -4.88
N VAL A 458 6.90 -7.50 -3.66
CA VAL A 458 7.70 -7.50 -2.42
C VAL A 458 8.05 -8.93 -1.99
N GLY A 459 9.12 -9.07 -1.21
CA GLY A 459 9.63 -10.34 -0.70
C GLY A 459 10.63 -11.02 -1.62
N GLU A 460 11.41 -11.94 -1.06
CA GLU A 460 12.31 -12.85 -1.78
C GLU A 460 11.55 -14.11 -2.21
N ASP A 461 12.23 -15.02 -2.93
CA ASP A 461 11.64 -16.27 -3.41
C ASP A 461 11.14 -17.16 -2.25
N THR A 462 11.75 -17.10 -1.05
CA THR A 462 11.34 -17.90 0.12
C THR A 462 10.30 -17.24 1.02
N THR A 463 10.01 -15.95 0.83
CA THR A 463 9.23 -15.18 1.80
C THR A 463 7.79 -15.68 1.99
N LEU A 464 7.16 -16.23 0.95
CA LEU A 464 5.82 -16.84 1.07
C LEU A 464 5.84 -18.11 1.92
N ARG A 465 6.85 -18.97 1.72
CA ARG A 465 7.08 -20.17 2.54
C ARG A 465 7.28 -19.80 4.00
N GLU A 466 8.14 -18.83 4.26
CA GLU A 466 8.44 -18.37 5.62
C GLU A 466 7.21 -17.78 6.34
N ALA A 467 6.39 -17.00 5.63
CA ALA A 467 5.14 -16.47 6.18
C ALA A 467 4.17 -17.60 6.55
N ALA A 468 4.05 -18.62 5.68
CA ALA A 468 3.24 -19.80 5.96
C ALA A 468 3.79 -20.62 7.15
N GLN A 469 5.11 -20.82 7.25
CA GLN A 469 5.75 -21.52 8.37
C GLN A 469 5.43 -20.87 9.72
N ILE A 470 5.59 -19.54 9.81
CA ILE A 470 5.25 -18.79 11.03
C ILE A 470 3.79 -19.01 11.37
N LEU A 471 2.90 -18.80 10.40
CA LEU A 471 1.48 -18.96 10.62
C LEU A 471 1.06 -20.39 10.91
N MET A 472 1.85 -21.41 10.55
CA MET A 472 1.61 -22.81 10.91
C MET A 472 2.26 -23.21 12.25
N GLY A 473 3.10 -22.35 12.83
CA GLY A 473 3.82 -22.63 14.08
C GLY A 473 4.97 -23.63 13.92
N MET A 474 5.62 -23.65 12.74
CA MET A 474 6.71 -24.55 12.38
C MET A 474 8.10 -23.99 12.64
#